data_AF-X1LHX6-F1
#
_entry.id   AF-X1LHX6-F1
#
_cell.length_a   1.000
_cell.length_b   1.000
_cell.length_c   1.000
_cell.angle_alpha   90.00
_cell.angle_beta   90.00
_cell.angle_gamma   90.00
#
_symmetry.space_group_name_H-M   'P 1'
#
loop_
_entity.id
_entity.type
_entity.pdbx_description
1 polymer ?
#
loop_
_entity_poly.entity_id
_entity_poly.type
_entity_poly.pdbx_seq_one_letter_code
_entity_poly.pdbx_strand_id
1 'polypeptide(L)'
;MVKMETTEQVLQALRNKYPSDAYAFLTQVGNATGFICNRWADAIAMSLWPSRGLEIIGFEIKVSRSDWVKELKKPDKADTIANYCDSWYLVLGDESILRLGELPMEWGLMVPQTKNNLKITVPCKR
;
A
#
# COMPACT_ATOMS: atom_id res chain seq x y z
N MET A 1 -21.38 3.46 0.07
CA MET A 1 -19.91 3.55 0.13
C MET A 1 -19.33 2.96 -1.14
N VAL A 2 -18.27 3.55 -1.68
CA VAL A 2 -17.61 3.05 -2.89
C VAL A 2 -16.67 1.92 -2.51
N LYS A 3 -16.69 0.83 -3.29
CA LYS A 3 -15.83 -0.34 -3.11
C LYS A 3 -14.99 -0.57 -4.35
N MET A 4 -13.80 -1.11 -4.14
CA MET A 4 -12.93 -1.69 -5.15
C MET A 4 -12.80 -3.18 -4.82
N GLU A 5 -13.34 -4.04 -5.67
CA GLU A 5 -13.47 -5.47 -5.42
C GLU A 5 -12.23 -6.25 -5.87
N THR A 6 -11.39 -5.65 -6.71
CA THR A 6 -10.18 -6.30 -7.25
C THR A 6 -8.92 -5.49 -6.95
N THR A 7 -7.80 -6.19 -6.78
CA THR A 7 -6.48 -5.56 -6.62
C THR A 7 -6.17 -4.63 -7.78
N GLU A 8 -6.58 -4.98 -9.00
CA GLU A 8 -6.37 -4.15 -10.20
C GLU A 8 -7.08 -2.79 -10.11
N GLN A 9 -8.30 -2.75 -9.57
CA GLN A 9 -9.00 -1.48 -9.36
C GLN A 9 -8.25 -0.58 -8.36
N VAL A 10 -7.71 -1.17 -7.30
CA VAL A 10 -6.90 -0.46 -6.30
C VAL A 10 -5.59 0.03 -6.93
N LEU A 11 -4.91 -0.82 -7.69
CA LEU A 11 -3.68 -0.46 -8.41
C LEU A 11 -3.91 0.69 -9.40
N GLN A 12 -5.01 0.67 -10.16
CA GLN A 12 -5.34 1.75 -11.07
C GLN A 12 -5.60 3.07 -10.31
N ALA A 13 -6.28 3.02 -9.17
CA ALA A 13 -6.49 4.19 -8.33
C ALA A 13 -5.18 4.73 -7.73
N LEU A 14 -4.24 3.84 -7.37
CA LEU A 14 -2.89 4.22 -6.95
C LEU A 14 -2.10 4.87 -8.10
N ARG A 15 -2.13 4.32 -9.31
CA ARG A 15 -1.48 4.92 -10.49
C ARG A 15 -2.02 6.32 -10.79
N ASN A 16 -3.32 6.52 -10.63
CA ASN A 16 -3.92 7.86 -10.80
C ASN A 16 -3.44 8.84 -9.72
N LYS A 17 -3.23 8.36 -8.48
CA LYS A 17 -2.74 9.16 -7.35
C LYS A 17 -1.23 9.47 -7.46
N TYR A 18 -0.47 8.56 -8.06
CA TYR A 18 0.98 8.63 -8.25
C TYR A 18 1.34 8.55 -9.75
N PRO A 19 1.12 9.63 -10.51
CA PRO A 19 1.27 9.64 -11.96
C PRO A 19 2.75 9.58 -12.40
N SER A 20 2.98 9.06 -13.61
CA SER A 20 4.32 8.74 -14.14
C SER A 20 5.21 9.96 -14.42
N ASP A 21 4.64 11.16 -14.51
CA ASP A 21 5.39 12.41 -14.66
C ASP A 21 5.99 12.92 -13.34
N ALA A 22 5.55 12.37 -12.21
CA ALA A 22 6.00 12.73 -10.87
C ALA A 22 6.55 11.56 -10.05
N TYR A 23 6.16 10.32 -10.35
CA TYR A 23 6.51 9.13 -9.60
C TYR A 23 6.93 7.97 -10.52
N ALA A 24 7.95 7.22 -10.11
CA ALA A 24 8.14 5.87 -10.60
C ALA A 24 7.21 4.93 -9.82
N PHE A 25 6.24 4.33 -10.50
CA PHE A 25 5.26 3.42 -9.89
C PHE A 25 5.51 1.97 -10.34
N LEU A 26 5.83 1.11 -9.40
CA LEU A 26 6.21 -0.28 -9.61
C LEU A 26 5.24 -1.20 -8.87
N THR A 27 4.90 -2.34 -9.44
CA THR A 27 4.01 -3.35 -8.84
C THR A 27 4.77 -4.64 -8.61
N GLN A 28 4.39 -5.41 -7.58
CA GLN A 28 5.02 -6.69 -7.25
C GLN A 28 6.55 -6.54 -7.06
N VAL A 29 6.97 -5.61 -6.20
CA VAL A 29 8.39 -5.31 -5.96
C VAL A 29 8.95 -6.31 -4.95
N GLY A 30 9.91 -7.12 -5.39
CA GLY A 30 10.54 -8.14 -4.55
C GLY A 30 11.49 -7.58 -3.48
N ASN A 31 11.63 -8.28 -2.36
CA ASN A 31 12.59 -7.95 -1.29
C ASN A 31 14.04 -8.27 -1.64
N ALA A 32 14.27 -9.04 -2.71
CA ALA A 32 15.59 -9.40 -3.21
C ALA A 32 15.52 -9.70 -4.71
N THR A 33 16.66 -10.00 -5.33
CA THR A 33 16.75 -10.39 -6.73
C THR A 33 17.02 -11.88 -6.88
N GLY A 34 16.63 -12.45 -8.02
CA GLY A 34 16.87 -13.86 -8.33
C GLY A 34 16.17 -14.84 -7.36
N PHE A 35 16.78 -16.01 -7.17
CA PHE A 35 16.17 -17.13 -6.44
C PHE A 35 15.90 -16.85 -4.94
N ILE A 36 16.57 -15.87 -4.35
CA ILE A 36 16.42 -15.54 -2.93
C ILE A 36 15.22 -14.62 -2.66
N CYS A 37 14.56 -14.09 -3.70
CA CYS A 37 13.35 -13.30 -3.57
C CYS A 37 12.19 -14.15 -3.05
N ASN A 38 11.64 -13.78 -1.89
CA ASN A 38 10.63 -14.57 -1.21
C ASN A 38 9.47 -13.74 -0.64
N ARG A 39 9.51 -12.42 -0.82
CA ARG A 39 8.46 -11.47 -0.43
C ARG A 39 8.34 -10.39 -1.49
N TRP A 40 7.13 -9.85 -1.63
CA TRP A 40 6.81 -8.79 -2.58
C TRP A 40 5.93 -7.75 -1.91
N ALA A 41 6.21 -6.49 -2.17
CA ALA A 41 5.28 -5.39 -1.95
C ALA A 41 4.27 -5.39 -3.10
N ASP A 42 3.00 -5.12 -2.81
CA ASP A 42 1.99 -5.05 -3.87
C ASP A 42 2.30 -3.90 -4.84
N ALA A 43 2.67 -2.73 -4.30
CA ALA A 43 3.19 -1.62 -5.08
C ALA A 43 4.17 -0.74 -4.30
N ILE A 44 5.02 -0.03 -5.05
CA ILE A 44 5.91 1.04 -4.57
C ILE A 44 5.72 2.26 -5.48
N ALA A 45 5.68 3.45 -4.89
CA ALA A 45 5.81 4.73 -5.57
C ALA A 45 7.05 5.47 -5.07
N MET A 46 7.94 5.86 -5.98
CA MET A 46 9.12 6.67 -5.66
C MET A 46 8.98 8.04 -6.32
N SER A 47 9.09 9.11 -5.53
CA SER A 47 9.08 10.48 -6.06
C SER A 47 10.28 10.74 -6.96
N LEU A 48 10.06 11.34 -8.13
CA LEU A 48 11.10 11.67 -9.10
C LEU A 48 11.72 13.07 -8.90
N TRP A 49 11.15 13.88 -8.00
CA TRP A 49 11.53 15.28 -7.83
C TRP A 49 11.99 15.58 -6.41
N PRO A 50 13.16 16.25 -6.22
CA PRO A 50 13.65 16.65 -4.90
C PRO A 50 12.69 17.54 -4.11
N SER A 51 11.96 18.42 -4.81
CA SER A 51 10.95 19.31 -4.21
C SER A 51 9.78 18.57 -3.55
N ARG A 52 9.63 17.27 -3.83
CA ARG A 52 8.62 16.37 -3.24
C ARG A 52 9.19 15.46 -2.15
N GLY A 53 10.45 15.66 -1.75
CA GLY A 53 11.08 14.96 -0.63
C GLY A 53 11.72 13.61 -0.97
N LEU A 54 11.79 13.21 -2.25
CA LEU A 54 12.36 11.92 -2.71
C LEU A 54 11.79 10.68 -2.00
N GLU A 55 10.54 10.78 -1.58
CA GLU A 55 9.89 9.75 -0.76
C GLU A 55 9.69 8.44 -1.52
N ILE A 56 9.99 7.32 -0.86
CA ILE A 56 9.65 5.96 -1.23
C ILE A 56 8.43 5.53 -0.42
N ILE A 57 7.32 5.31 -1.09
CA ILE A 57 6.04 4.96 -0.49
C ILE A 57 5.69 3.53 -0.88
N GLY A 58 5.48 2.66 0.10
CA GLY A 58 5.03 1.30 -0.13
C GLY A 58 3.56 1.09 0.19
N PHE A 59 2.96 0.12 -0.51
CA PHE A 59 1.54 -0.19 -0.42
C PHE A 59 1.32 -1.69 -0.25
N GLU A 60 0.51 -2.03 0.75
CA GLU A 60 -0.06 -3.36 0.97
C GLU A 60 -1.56 -3.30 0.67
N ILE A 61 -2.05 -4.10 -0.27
CA ILE A 61 -3.42 -4.05 -0.78
C ILE A 61 -4.25 -5.20 -0.21
N LYS A 62 -5.42 -4.89 0.36
CA LYS A 62 -6.40 -5.90 0.78
C LYS A 62 -7.79 -5.54 0.29
N VAL A 63 -8.35 -6.37 -0.59
CA VAL A 63 -9.72 -6.22 -1.13
C VAL A 63 -10.75 -7.09 -0.41
N SER A 64 -10.30 -8.00 0.47
CA SER A 64 -11.18 -8.82 1.29
C SER A 64 -10.75 -8.88 2.75
N ARG A 65 -11.74 -9.05 3.64
CA ARG A 65 -11.53 -9.28 5.08
C ARG A 65 -10.74 -10.55 5.35
N SER A 66 -11.03 -11.62 4.61
CA SER A 66 -10.36 -12.91 4.78
C SER A 66 -8.86 -12.82 4.51
N ASP A 67 -8.44 -12.00 3.54
CA ASP A 67 -7.03 -11.83 3.22
C ASP A 67 -6.32 -11.09 4.36
N TRP A 68 -6.93 -10.01 4.86
CA TRP A 68 -6.36 -9.25 5.96
C TRP A 68 -6.23 -10.06 7.26
N VAL A 69 -7.25 -10.85 7.62
CA VAL A 69 -7.19 -11.71 8.82
C VAL A 69 -6.09 -12.77 8.73
N LYS A 70 -5.80 -13.29 7.53
CA LYS A 70 -4.71 -14.26 7.34
C LYS A 70 -3.34 -13.62 7.59
N GLU A 71 -3.17 -12.35 7.19
CA GLU A 71 -1.93 -11.57 7.41
C GLU A 71 -1.73 -11.21 8.89
N LEU A 72 -2.78 -10.77 9.58
CA LEU A 72 -2.73 -10.45 11.01
C LEU A 72 -2.22 -11.60 11.89
N LYS A 73 -2.41 -12.85 11.45
CA LYS A 73 -1.90 -14.04 12.15
C LYS A 73 -0.39 -14.26 11.96
N LYS A 74 0.27 -13.45 11.13
CA LYS A 74 1.67 -13.59 10.72
C LYS A 74 2.37 -12.21 10.72
N PRO A 75 2.48 -11.55 11.89
CA PRO A 75 2.99 -10.18 11.99
C PRO A 75 4.42 -10.02 11.46
N ASP A 76 5.28 -11.03 11.61
CA ASP A 76 6.68 -11.03 11.14
C ASP A 76 6.85 -10.85 9.62
N LYS A 77 5.75 -10.85 8.85
CA LYS A 77 5.78 -10.83 7.38
C LYS A 77 5.77 -9.46 6.76
N ALA A 78 5.24 -8.46 7.44
CA ALA A 78 4.92 -7.18 6.84
C ALA A 78 6.12 -6.21 6.82
N ASP A 79 7.17 -6.51 7.60
CA ASP A 79 8.23 -5.55 7.89
C ASP A 79 9.36 -5.51 6.85
N THR A 80 9.59 -6.59 6.09
CA THR A 80 10.85 -6.71 5.34
C THR A 80 11.04 -5.65 4.26
N ILE A 81 9.98 -5.28 3.54
CA ILE A 81 10.07 -4.25 2.49
C ILE A 81 9.69 -2.87 3.04
N ALA A 82 8.80 -2.81 4.03
CA ALA A 82 8.41 -1.57 4.68
C ALA A 82 9.62 -0.82 5.28
N ASN A 83 10.62 -1.54 5.80
CA ASN A 83 11.86 -0.96 6.32
C ASN A 83 12.71 -0.19 5.29
N TYR A 84 12.46 -0.37 3.99
CA TYR A 84 13.13 0.38 2.92
C TYR A 84 12.27 1.53 2.38
N CYS A 85 11.10 1.77 2.96
CA CYS A 85 10.18 2.83 2.55
C CYS A 85 10.13 3.92 3.63
N ASP A 86 9.99 5.17 3.21
CA ASP A 86 9.73 6.31 4.11
C ASP A 86 8.31 6.29 4.67
N SER A 87 7.40 5.61 3.98
CA SER A 87 6.01 5.45 4.40
C SER A 87 5.43 4.14 3.89
N TRP A 88 4.57 3.52 4.70
CA TRP A 88 3.89 2.30 4.34
C TRP A 88 2.39 2.41 4.59
N TYR A 89 1.59 2.11 3.57
CA TYR A 89 0.13 2.23 3.62
C TYR A 89 -0.56 0.89 3.43
N LEU A 90 -1.49 0.57 4.34
CA LEU A 90 -2.53 -0.40 4.06
C LEU A 90 -3.58 0.27 3.16
N VAL A 91 -3.83 -0.31 1.99
CA VAL A 91 -4.81 0.16 1.02
C VAL A 91 -5.94 -0.83 0.94
N LEU A 92 -7.13 -0.42 1.39
CA LEU A 92 -8.29 -1.29 1.43
C LEU A 92 -9.17 -1.10 0.19
N GLY A 93 -9.72 -2.20 -0.31
CA GLY A 93 -10.81 -2.17 -1.30
C GLY A 93 -12.15 -1.73 -0.70
N ASP A 94 -12.29 -1.81 0.62
CA ASP A 94 -13.46 -1.38 1.38
C ASP A 94 -13.04 -1.07 2.83
N GLU A 95 -13.50 0.06 3.37
CA GLU A 95 -13.18 0.50 4.75
C GLU A 95 -13.61 -0.53 5.82
N SER A 96 -14.65 -1.32 5.57
CA SER A 96 -15.15 -2.38 6.47
C SER A 96 -14.23 -3.61 6.61
N ILE A 97 -13.16 -3.71 5.80
CA ILE A 97 -12.16 -4.79 5.88
C ILE A 97 -11.35 -4.69 7.19
N LEU A 98 -11.08 -3.47 7.64
CA LEU A 98 -10.27 -3.18 8.80
C LEU A 98 -11.16 -2.87 10.00
N ARG A 99 -10.88 -3.51 11.14
CA ARG A 99 -11.53 -3.20 12.42
C ARG A 99 -10.63 -2.31 13.26
N LEU A 100 -11.25 -1.63 14.22
CA LEU A 100 -10.54 -0.80 15.18
C LEU A 100 -9.46 -1.61 15.92
N GLY A 101 -8.25 -1.07 15.97
CA GLY A 101 -7.11 -1.69 16.65
C GLY A 101 -6.32 -2.71 15.82
N GLU A 102 -6.70 -2.96 14.56
CA GLU A 102 -5.98 -3.91 13.71
C GLU A 102 -4.88 -3.26 12.86
N LEU A 103 -4.94 -1.94 12.64
CA LEU A 103 -3.92 -1.22 11.88
C LEU A 103 -2.63 -1.12 12.72
N PRO A 104 -1.47 -1.55 12.20
CA PRO A 104 -0.19 -1.32 12.86
C PRO A 104 0.05 0.17 13.11
N MET A 105 0.67 0.52 14.24
CA MET A 105 0.78 1.91 14.70
C MET A 105 1.54 2.84 13.74
N GLU A 106 2.54 2.30 13.05
CA GLU A 106 3.41 3.06 12.14
C GLU A 106 2.84 3.13 10.71
N TRP A 107 1.75 2.43 10.42
CA TRP A 107 1.20 2.34 9.08
C TRP A 107 0.15 3.42 8.82
N GLY A 108 0.15 3.94 7.59
CA GLY A 108 -0.96 4.74 7.08
C GLY A 108 -2.11 3.87 6.56
N LEU A 109 -3.28 4.49 6.39
CA LEU A 109 -4.48 3.86 5.84
C LEU A 109 -5.01 4.65 4.65
N MET A 110 -5.21 3.97 3.53
CA MET A 110 -5.93 4.47 2.36
C MET A 110 -7.19 3.65 2.09
N VAL A 111 -8.27 4.33 1.74
CA VAL A 111 -9.55 3.69 1.40
C VAL A 111 -10.18 4.37 0.17
N PRO A 112 -11.12 3.72 -0.53
CA PRO A 112 -11.76 4.29 -1.71
C PRO A 112 -12.55 5.54 -1.37
N GLN A 113 -12.28 6.64 -2.08
CA GLN A 113 -13.10 7.84 -2.06
C GLN A 113 -14.10 7.84 -3.21
N THR A 114 -13.63 7.43 -4.40
CA THR A 114 -14.42 7.20 -5.61
C THR A 114 -13.95 5.89 -6.26
N LYS A 115 -14.54 5.50 -7.40
CA LYS A 115 -14.12 4.26 -8.09
C LYS A 115 -12.66 4.29 -8.58
N ASN A 116 -12.08 5.49 -8.71
CA ASN A 116 -10.77 5.71 -9.33
C ASN A 116 -9.81 6.51 -8.43
N ASN A 117 -10.19 6.80 -7.19
CA ASN A 117 -9.39 7.63 -6.28
C ASN A 117 -9.45 7.11 -4.84
N LEU A 118 -8.34 7.27 -4.13
CA LEU A 118 -8.11 6.85 -2.76
C LEU A 118 -7.91 8.08 -1.86
N LYS A 119 -8.61 8.10 -0.72
CA LYS A 119 -8.36 9.06 0.36
C LYS A 119 -7.44 8.45 1.40
N ILE A 120 -6.55 9.27 1.95
CA ILE A 120 -5.79 8.94 3.15
C ILE A 120 -6.72 9.19 4.34
N THR A 121 -6.94 8.17 5.16
CA THR A 121 -7.76 8.26 6.38
C THR A 121 -6.89 8.29 7.63
N VAL A 122 -5.75 7.60 7.59
CA VAL A 122 -4.71 7.69 8.62
C VAL A 122 -3.40 8.01 7.90
N PRO A 123 -2.74 9.14 8.19
CA PRO A 123 -1.43 9.42 7.64
C PRO A 123 -0.38 8.47 8.25
N CYS A 124 0.64 8.11 7.48
CA CYS A 124 1.81 7.43 8.03
C CYS A 124 2.51 8.38 9.02
N LYS A 125 2.92 7.85 10.18
CA LYS A 125 3.81 8.61 11.06
C LYS A 125 5.21 8.55 10.46
N ARG A 126 5.86 9.72 10.37
CA ARG A 126 7.29 9.83 10.06
C ARG A 126 8.08 9.84 11.35
#